data_AF-T5A0J5-F1
#
_entry.id   AF-T5A0J5-F1
#
_cell.length_a   1.000
_cell.length_b   1.000
_cell.length_c   1.000
_cell.angle_alpha   90.00
_cell.angle_beta   90.00
_cell.angle_gamma   90.00
#
_symmetry.space_group_name_H-M   'P 1'
#
loop_
_entity.id
_entity.type
_entity.pdbx_description
1 polymer ?
#
loop_
_entity_poly.entity_id
_entity_poly.type
_entity_poly.pdbx_seq_one_letter_code
_entity_poly.pdbx_strand_id
1 'polypeptide(L)'
;MLERTQDPADLALLDKLIASEPDYVRAKVDPSKGFDGAYDQIEDDILYVKMDDDIVYIEDTALPAMVHTKATRPDLFVVAANVVNQPLISWIHWNLGVVKPYLPELNGTPASHDGPVDWRASRLPSWEGPDDFSADEWESQDRQKHRWLPRRAKTDHVLDNTPISKTTYDASGPGWFRWQVGAQEHYSLLEHLENNEMWRYRYHLWDFQYLRVGIQCIAIMGSDINAAKPISPDDEQHFAVTMPEKLGRHAVTDGRGVVAHFSFSAQSKEGAGMRTTDILERYRAYAKEKACKGPMLWTPEEEEGRGP
;
A
#
# COMPACT_ATOMS: atom_id res chain seq x y z
N MET A 1 2.54 -2.60 -18.71
CA MET A 1 2.85 -1.28 -18.12
C MET A 1 2.09 -0.20 -18.85
N LEU A 2 1.29 0.59 -18.13
CA LEU A 2 0.53 1.71 -18.71
C LEU A 2 1.40 2.97 -18.74
N GLU A 3 1.58 3.57 -19.90
CA GLU A 3 2.27 4.85 -20.05
C GLU A 3 1.27 5.99 -19.78
N ARG A 4 1.35 6.60 -18.60
CA ARG A 4 0.45 7.68 -18.15
C ARG A 4 1.21 8.86 -17.53
N THR A 5 2.35 9.22 -18.12
CA THR A 5 3.19 10.36 -17.71
C THR A 5 3.77 11.02 -18.95
N GLN A 6 4.09 12.31 -18.84
CA GLN A 6 4.85 13.05 -19.85
C GLN A 6 6.24 13.43 -19.34
N ASP A 7 6.58 13.02 -18.12
CA ASP A 7 7.89 13.29 -17.52
C ASP A 7 8.98 12.47 -18.25
N PRO A 8 10.02 13.11 -18.81
CA PRO A 8 11.08 12.42 -19.52
C PRO A 8 11.86 11.40 -18.66
N ALA A 9 12.00 11.66 -17.36
CA ALA A 9 12.67 10.75 -16.43
C ALA A 9 11.85 9.49 -16.19
N ASP A 10 10.53 9.64 -15.97
CA ASP A 10 9.62 8.49 -15.80
C ASP A 10 9.59 7.64 -17.08
N LEU A 11 9.53 8.28 -18.25
CA LEU A 11 9.54 7.60 -19.54
C LEU A 11 10.84 6.81 -19.76
N ALA A 12 11.99 7.38 -19.36
CA ALA A 12 13.27 6.70 -19.43
C ALA A 12 13.37 5.51 -18.44
N LEU A 13 12.77 5.63 -17.25
CA LEU A 13 12.67 4.52 -16.31
C LEU A 13 11.76 3.41 -16.87
N LEU A 14 10.62 3.77 -17.46
CA LEU A 14 9.72 2.84 -18.12
C LEU A 14 10.42 2.10 -19.27
N ASP A 15 11.23 2.79 -20.07
CA ASP A 15 12.04 2.17 -21.12
C ASP A 15 13.01 1.12 -20.55
N LYS A 16 13.70 1.44 -19.45
CA LYS A 16 14.59 0.49 -18.74
C LYS A 16 13.81 -0.73 -18.24
N LEU A 17 12.63 -0.53 -17.64
CA LEU A 17 11.78 -1.61 -17.12
C LEU A 17 11.29 -2.54 -18.24
N ILE A 18 10.82 -2.00 -19.36
CA ILE A 18 10.38 -2.80 -20.51
C ILE A 18 11.54 -3.59 -21.09
N ALA A 19 12.73 -3.00 -21.17
CA ALA A 19 13.92 -3.67 -21.69
C ALA A 19 14.47 -4.75 -20.74
N SER A 20 14.17 -4.69 -19.45
CA SER A 20 14.70 -5.65 -18.48
C SER A 20 13.96 -6.98 -18.49
N GLU A 21 12.67 -6.99 -18.81
CA GLU A 21 11.84 -8.20 -18.72
C GLU A 21 11.02 -8.44 -20.00
N PRO A 22 11.19 -9.57 -20.69
CA PRO A 22 10.59 -9.80 -22.01
C PRO A 22 9.05 -9.82 -22.00
N ASP A 23 8.45 -10.13 -20.86
CA ASP A 23 6.99 -10.18 -20.70
C ASP A 23 6.38 -8.79 -20.43
N TYR A 24 7.20 -7.76 -20.19
CA TYR A 24 6.70 -6.40 -19.97
C TYR A 24 6.36 -5.72 -21.29
N VAL A 25 5.07 -5.45 -21.48
CA VAL A 25 4.56 -4.72 -22.66
C VAL A 25 4.14 -3.31 -22.26
N ARG A 26 4.45 -2.34 -23.13
CA ARG A 26 3.98 -0.96 -23.01
C ARG A 26 2.61 -0.81 -23.65
N ALA A 27 1.65 -0.27 -22.91
CA ALA A 27 0.37 0.16 -23.44
C ALA A 27 0.24 1.67 -23.26
N LYS A 28 0.07 2.38 -24.38
CA LYS A 28 -0.17 3.81 -24.38
C LYS A 28 -1.63 4.09 -24.06
N VAL A 29 -1.87 4.94 -23.08
CA VAL A 29 -3.20 5.41 -22.70
C VAL A 29 -3.38 6.82 -23.24
N ASP A 30 -4.60 7.15 -23.68
CA ASP A 30 -4.93 8.52 -24.09
C ASP A 30 -4.86 9.45 -22.86
N PRO A 31 -3.93 10.41 -22.81
CA PRO A 31 -3.77 11.30 -21.66
C PRO A 31 -4.95 12.26 -21.48
N SER A 32 -5.82 12.39 -22.49
CA SER A 32 -7.05 13.18 -22.38
C SER A 32 -8.18 12.45 -21.64
N LYS A 33 -8.06 11.14 -21.42
CA LYS A 33 -9.01 10.34 -20.64
C LYS A 33 -8.60 10.24 -19.17
N GLY A 34 -9.59 10.07 -18.29
CA GLY A 34 -9.39 9.76 -16.88
C GLY A 34 -8.80 8.37 -16.68
N PHE A 35 -8.87 7.84 -15.45
CA PHE A 35 -8.41 6.47 -15.18
C PHE A 35 -9.18 5.42 -15.99
N ASP A 36 -10.38 5.75 -16.48
CA ASP A 36 -11.18 4.91 -17.38
C ASP A 36 -10.45 4.50 -18.66
N GLY A 37 -9.57 5.36 -19.20
CA GLY A 37 -8.78 5.05 -20.39
C GLY A 37 -7.78 3.91 -20.21
N ALA A 38 -7.41 3.58 -18.96
CA ALA A 38 -6.53 2.45 -18.65
C ALA A 38 -7.11 1.09 -19.07
N TYR A 39 -8.43 1.03 -19.23
CA TYR A 39 -9.19 -0.19 -19.49
C TYR A 39 -9.65 -0.33 -20.95
N ASP A 40 -9.12 0.49 -21.86
CA ASP A 40 -9.53 0.46 -23.28
C ASP A 40 -9.11 -0.85 -23.99
N GLN A 41 -7.94 -1.40 -23.64
CA GLN A 41 -7.34 -2.57 -24.29
C GLN A 41 -7.51 -3.85 -23.45
N ILE A 42 -8.77 -4.23 -23.21
CA ILE A 42 -9.13 -5.36 -22.34
C ILE A 42 -9.82 -6.46 -23.15
N GLU A 43 -9.37 -7.70 -22.99
CA GLU A 43 -9.92 -8.88 -23.64
C GLU A 43 -10.83 -9.67 -22.69
N ASP A 44 -11.97 -10.16 -23.17
CA ASP A 44 -13.02 -10.73 -22.32
C ASP A 44 -12.59 -11.98 -21.53
N ASP A 45 -11.80 -12.85 -22.16
CA ASP A 45 -11.44 -14.18 -21.64
C ASP A 45 -10.15 -14.16 -20.78
N ILE A 46 -9.64 -12.99 -20.43
CA ILE A 46 -8.43 -12.82 -19.62
C ILE A 46 -8.82 -12.37 -18.21
N LEU A 47 -8.22 -12.99 -17.19
CA LEU A 47 -8.24 -12.50 -15.82
C LEU A 47 -7.12 -11.49 -15.63
N TYR A 48 -7.46 -10.26 -15.27
CA TYR A 48 -6.50 -9.20 -15.03
C TYR A 48 -6.23 -9.02 -13.54
N VAL A 49 -4.97 -8.75 -13.21
CA VAL A 49 -4.56 -8.23 -11.92
C VAL A 49 -4.15 -6.77 -12.11
N LYS A 50 -4.88 -5.84 -11.51
CA LYS A 50 -4.57 -4.40 -11.49
C LYS A 50 -3.82 -4.08 -10.20
N MET A 51 -2.75 -3.31 -10.31
CA MET A 51 -1.91 -2.88 -9.19
C MET A 51 -1.57 -1.39 -9.34
N ASP A 52 -1.58 -0.65 -8.24
CA ASP A 52 -1.02 0.70 -8.18
C ASP A 52 0.51 0.65 -8.24
N ASP A 53 1.13 1.77 -8.62
CA ASP A 53 2.57 1.88 -8.83
C ASP A 53 3.37 2.08 -7.52
N ASP A 54 2.67 2.33 -6.42
CA ASP A 54 3.22 2.51 -5.07
C ASP A 54 2.94 1.33 -4.14
N ILE A 55 2.72 0.14 -4.70
CA ILE A 55 2.83 -1.14 -3.97
C ILE A 55 4.30 -1.42 -3.63
N VAL A 56 4.60 -1.54 -2.34
CA VAL A 56 5.98 -1.67 -1.83
C VAL A 56 6.31 -3.07 -1.30
N TYR A 57 5.31 -3.92 -1.14
CA TYR A 57 5.48 -5.31 -0.73
C TYR A 57 4.31 -6.18 -1.21
N ILE A 58 4.63 -7.40 -1.66
CA ILE A 58 3.67 -8.43 -2.03
C ILE A 58 4.17 -9.75 -1.41
N GLU A 59 3.35 -10.38 -0.56
CA GLU A 59 3.62 -11.73 -0.06
C GLU A 59 3.43 -12.76 -1.19
N ASP A 60 4.28 -13.79 -1.25
CA ASP A 60 4.23 -14.85 -2.27
C ASP A 60 2.83 -15.49 -2.42
N THR A 61 2.03 -15.53 -1.34
CA THR A 61 0.69 -16.12 -1.34
C THR A 61 -0.41 -15.17 -1.82
N ALA A 62 -0.16 -13.86 -1.90
CA ALA A 62 -1.21 -12.85 -2.15
C ALA A 62 -1.82 -12.99 -3.55
N LEU A 63 -0.99 -12.93 -4.61
CA LEU A 63 -1.47 -13.01 -5.99
C LEU A 63 -2.12 -14.37 -6.30
N PRO A 64 -1.51 -15.53 -5.97
CA PRO A 64 -2.14 -16.82 -6.21
C PRO A 64 -3.49 -16.97 -5.50
N ALA A 65 -3.63 -16.45 -4.28
CA ALA A 65 -4.88 -16.53 -3.53
C ALA A 65 -5.99 -15.70 -4.19
N MET A 66 -5.73 -14.44 -4.52
CA MET A 66 -6.71 -13.57 -5.18
C MET A 66 -7.14 -14.12 -6.54
N VAL A 67 -6.18 -14.53 -7.37
CA VAL A 67 -6.45 -15.10 -8.70
C VAL A 67 -7.27 -16.38 -8.58
N HIS A 68 -6.90 -17.28 -7.66
CA HIS A 68 -7.66 -18.50 -7.40
C HIS A 68 -9.09 -18.20 -6.96
N THR A 69 -9.29 -17.28 -6.02
CA THR A 69 -10.63 -16.89 -5.57
C THR A 69 -11.44 -16.31 -6.72
N LYS A 70 -10.89 -15.36 -7.47
CA LYS A 70 -11.61 -14.75 -8.59
C LYS A 70 -11.97 -15.75 -9.69
N ALA A 71 -11.07 -16.67 -10.01
CA ALA A 71 -11.28 -17.71 -11.02
C ALA A 71 -12.29 -18.78 -10.60
N THR A 72 -12.38 -19.10 -9.30
CA THR A 72 -13.29 -20.14 -8.78
C THR A 72 -14.63 -19.60 -8.29
N ARG A 73 -14.76 -18.28 -8.15
CA ARG A 73 -15.95 -17.57 -7.67
C ARG A 73 -16.41 -16.52 -8.68
N PRO A 74 -17.04 -16.95 -9.79
CA PRO A 74 -17.60 -16.02 -10.78
C PRO A 74 -18.75 -15.17 -10.21
N ASP A 75 -19.36 -15.59 -9.10
CA ASP A 75 -20.38 -14.83 -8.36
C ASP A 75 -19.84 -13.56 -7.71
N LEU A 76 -18.53 -13.44 -7.51
CA LEU A 76 -17.89 -12.21 -7.03
C LEU A 76 -17.58 -11.29 -8.21
N PHE A 77 -17.72 -9.97 -8.04
CA PHE A 77 -17.38 -9.03 -9.11
C PHE A 77 -15.87 -8.76 -9.11
N VAL A 78 -15.33 -8.30 -7.98
CA VAL A 78 -13.91 -8.01 -7.80
C VAL A 78 -13.36 -8.75 -6.57
N VAL A 79 -12.09 -9.14 -6.63
CA VAL A 79 -11.35 -9.69 -5.49
C VAL A 79 -10.13 -8.83 -5.23
N ALA A 80 -10.11 -8.09 -4.12
CA ALA A 80 -8.99 -7.28 -3.66
C ALA A 80 -8.00 -8.09 -2.81
N ALA A 81 -6.77 -7.57 -2.72
CA ALA A 81 -5.76 -8.06 -1.79
C ALA A 81 -6.05 -7.62 -0.35
N ASN A 82 -5.42 -8.30 0.61
CA ASN A 82 -5.32 -7.83 1.99
C ASN A 82 -4.24 -6.76 2.09
N VAL A 83 -4.63 -5.50 1.85
CA VAL A 83 -3.70 -4.38 1.72
C VAL A 83 -3.46 -3.69 3.07
N VAL A 84 -2.21 -3.67 3.51
CA VAL A 84 -1.72 -2.79 4.60
C VAL A 84 -1.77 -1.35 4.12
N ASN A 85 -2.23 -0.44 4.98
CA ASN A 85 -2.49 0.96 4.65
C ASN A 85 -3.58 1.11 3.57
N GLN A 86 -4.73 0.47 3.79
CA GLN A 86 -5.97 0.69 3.04
C GLN A 86 -7.10 0.99 4.05
N PRO A 87 -7.89 2.08 3.93
CA PRO A 87 -8.68 2.61 5.04
C PRO A 87 -9.60 1.62 5.77
N LEU A 88 -10.39 0.84 5.03
CA LEU A 88 -11.30 -0.16 5.60
C LEU A 88 -10.53 -1.35 6.16
N ILE A 89 -9.47 -1.79 5.48
CA ILE A 89 -8.64 -2.91 5.89
C ILE A 89 -7.76 -2.55 7.09
N SER A 90 -7.30 -1.30 7.23
CA SER A 90 -6.62 -0.81 8.41
C SER A 90 -7.48 -0.99 9.66
N TRP A 91 -8.80 -0.75 9.53
CA TRP A 91 -9.74 -1.03 10.61
C TRP A 91 -9.85 -2.53 10.89
N ILE A 92 -9.84 -3.39 9.87
CA ILE A 92 -9.79 -4.85 10.04
C ILE A 92 -8.49 -5.27 10.75
N HIS A 93 -7.33 -4.78 10.30
CA HIS A 93 -6.02 -5.06 10.88
C HIS A 93 -5.95 -4.64 12.36
N TRP A 94 -6.50 -3.47 12.71
CA TRP A 94 -6.67 -3.09 14.10
C TRP A 94 -7.49 -4.15 14.87
N ASN A 95 -8.67 -4.51 14.37
CA ASN A 95 -9.56 -5.45 15.07
C ASN A 95 -9.03 -6.90 15.11
N LEU A 96 -8.10 -7.26 14.22
CA LEU A 96 -7.35 -8.52 14.26
C LEU A 96 -6.18 -8.49 15.27
N GLY A 97 -5.85 -7.33 15.84
CA GLY A 97 -4.78 -7.17 16.82
C GLY A 97 -3.38 -7.26 16.20
N VAL A 98 -3.23 -6.97 14.90
CA VAL A 98 -1.94 -7.03 14.21
C VAL A 98 -1.15 -5.73 14.32
N VAL A 99 -1.82 -4.60 14.58
CA VAL A 99 -1.15 -3.31 14.64
C VAL A 99 -0.37 -3.17 15.95
N LYS A 100 0.87 -2.70 15.86
CA LYS A 100 1.82 -2.54 16.95
C LYS A 100 1.93 -1.06 17.36
N PRO A 101 2.33 -0.77 18.62
CA PRO A 101 2.36 0.60 19.11
C PRO A 101 3.64 1.31 18.66
N TYR A 102 3.63 1.85 17.44
CA TYR A 102 4.69 2.69 16.90
C TYR A 102 4.32 4.17 16.97
N LEU A 103 5.30 5.02 17.30
CA LEU A 103 5.17 6.47 17.38
C LEU A 103 6.39 7.15 16.73
N PRO A 104 6.26 8.37 16.18
CA PRO A 104 7.37 9.06 15.53
C PRO A 104 8.48 9.39 16.53
N GLU A 105 9.73 9.29 16.10
CA GLU A 105 10.87 9.77 16.89
C GLU A 105 10.85 11.31 17.00
N LEU A 106 10.82 11.83 18.22
CA LEU A 106 10.65 13.26 18.49
C LEU A 106 11.96 14.06 18.35
N ASN A 107 13.06 13.50 18.86
CA ASN A 107 14.37 14.13 18.83
C ASN A 107 15.10 13.62 17.60
N GLY A 108 14.92 14.33 16.48
CA GLY A 108 15.42 13.97 15.16
C GLY A 108 16.92 13.66 15.16
N THR A 109 17.26 12.40 15.40
CA THR A 109 18.46 11.81 14.84
C THR A 109 18.07 11.54 13.40
N PRO A 110 18.62 12.24 12.40
CA PRO A 110 18.27 11.97 11.02
C PRO A 110 18.51 10.49 10.76
N ALA A 111 17.48 9.79 10.27
CA ALA A 111 17.59 8.36 9.95
C ALA A 111 18.77 8.07 8.98
N SER A 112 19.31 9.13 8.34
CA SER A 112 20.39 9.13 7.37
C SER A 112 21.81 9.37 7.90
N HIS A 113 22.04 9.63 9.20
CA HIS A 113 23.41 9.94 9.67
C HIS A 113 24.28 8.74 10.10
N ASP A 114 23.70 7.56 10.32
CA ASP A 114 24.43 6.36 10.77
C ASP A 114 24.28 5.17 9.81
N GLY A 115 24.84 5.28 8.59
CA GLY A 115 25.00 4.13 7.69
C GLY A 115 23.70 3.60 7.05
N PRO A 116 23.71 2.37 6.51
CA PRO A 116 22.57 1.81 5.80
C PRO A 116 21.39 1.52 6.75
N VAL A 117 20.18 1.92 6.35
CA VAL A 117 18.92 1.66 7.10
C VAL A 117 18.70 0.15 7.25
N ASP A 118 18.54 -0.34 8.48
CA ASP A 118 18.11 -1.71 8.78
C ASP A 118 16.57 -1.77 8.85
N TRP A 119 15.98 -2.73 8.14
CA TRP A 119 14.53 -2.93 8.08
C TRP A 119 13.96 -3.56 9.35
N ARG A 120 14.80 -4.23 10.16
CA ARG A 120 14.39 -4.95 11.37
C ARG A 120 13.92 -4.01 12.47
N ALA A 121 12.74 -4.30 13.01
CA ALA A 121 12.18 -3.63 14.17
C ALA A 121 13.00 -3.87 15.45
N SER A 122 13.65 -5.03 15.58
CA SER A 122 14.48 -5.37 16.75
C SER A 122 15.69 -4.45 16.94
N ARG A 123 16.13 -3.75 15.88
CA ARG A 123 17.24 -2.79 15.91
C ARG A 123 16.84 -1.40 16.35
N LEU A 124 15.54 -1.11 16.39
CA LEU A 124 15.05 0.19 16.83
C LEU A 124 15.16 0.33 18.35
N PRO A 125 15.56 1.50 18.87
CA PRO A 125 15.39 1.80 20.29
C PRO A 125 13.90 1.84 20.64
N SER A 126 13.58 1.74 21.92
CA SER A 126 12.20 1.96 22.38
C SER A 126 11.83 3.43 22.22
N TRP A 127 10.57 3.71 21.92
CA TRP A 127 10.08 5.09 21.87
C TRP A 127 10.18 5.77 23.23
N GLU A 128 10.70 6.99 23.24
CA GLU A 128 10.81 7.86 24.40
C GLU A 128 10.10 9.19 24.12
N GLY A 129 9.19 9.57 25.01
CA GLY A 129 8.45 10.82 24.90
C GLY A 129 7.41 10.96 26.02
N PRO A 130 6.67 12.08 26.06
CA PRO A 130 5.65 12.33 27.07
C PRO A 130 4.51 11.30 27.02
N ASP A 131 3.95 10.93 28.17
CA ASP A 131 2.82 9.98 28.26
C ASP A 131 1.53 10.53 27.60
N ASP A 132 1.38 11.86 27.55
CA ASP A 132 0.27 12.59 26.94
C ASP A 132 0.53 12.98 25.47
N PHE A 133 1.61 12.47 24.87
CA PHE A 133 1.91 12.72 23.47
C PHE A 133 0.81 12.17 22.55
N SER A 134 0.39 13.01 21.58
CA SER A 134 -0.50 12.62 20.50
C SER A 134 0.21 12.70 19.15
N ALA A 135 0.28 11.57 18.45
CA ALA A 135 0.82 11.53 17.09
C ALA A 135 -0.14 12.14 16.05
N ASP A 136 -1.40 12.40 16.39
CA ASP A 136 -2.44 12.85 15.44
C ASP A 136 -2.13 14.18 14.77
N GLU A 137 -1.41 15.05 15.47
CA GLU A 137 -1.04 16.40 15.03
C GLU A 137 0.48 16.53 14.81
N TRP A 138 1.22 15.43 15.01
CA TRP A 138 2.66 15.45 14.85
C TRP A 138 3.03 15.48 13.38
N GLU A 139 3.99 16.35 13.05
CA GLU A 139 4.62 16.48 11.74
C GLU A 139 6.13 16.53 11.93
N SER A 140 6.87 16.07 10.93
CA SER A 140 8.33 16.08 10.97
C SER A 140 8.86 17.51 10.99
N GLN A 141 9.71 17.82 11.99
CA GLN A 141 10.40 19.10 12.09
C GLN A 141 11.31 19.29 10.86
N ASP A 142 11.27 20.47 10.25
CA ASP A 142 12.06 20.83 9.08
C ASP A 142 11.97 19.83 7.91
N ARG A 143 10.89 19.05 7.83
CA ARG A 143 10.62 18.06 6.75
C ARG A 143 11.68 16.96 6.64
N GLN A 144 12.41 16.70 7.74
CA GLN A 144 13.48 15.72 7.73
C GLN A 144 12.93 14.29 7.70
N LYS A 145 13.71 13.37 7.14
CA LYS A 145 13.40 11.94 7.23
C LYS A 145 13.52 11.46 8.67
N HIS A 146 12.48 10.81 9.17
CA HIS A 146 12.40 10.29 10.54
C HIS A 146 11.97 8.82 10.54
N ARG A 147 12.25 8.16 11.67
CA ARG A 147 11.80 6.80 11.96
C ARG A 147 10.63 6.79 12.93
N TRP A 148 9.93 5.67 12.98
CA TRP A 148 8.92 5.39 14.00
C TRP A 148 9.47 4.32 14.94
N LEU A 149 9.31 4.54 16.24
CA LEU A 149 9.91 3.70 17.28
C LEU A 149 8.83 2.87 17.99
N PRO A 150 9.13 1.61 18.35
CA PRO A 150 8.20 0.77 19.08
C PRO A 150 8.11 1.19 20.55
N ARG A 151 6.88 1.36 21.05
CA ARG A 151 6.59 1.55 22.47
C ARG A 151 6.53 0.19 23.17
N ARG A 152 7.69 -0.29 23.64
CA ARG A 152 7.83 -1.63 24.27
C ARG A 152 7.33 -1.73 25.72
N ALA A 153 6.83 -0.63 26.29
CA ALA A 153 6.34 -0.62 27.67
C ALA A 153 5.09 -1.50 27.82
N LYS A 154 5.02 -2.26 28.92
CA LYS A 154 3.86 -3.10 29.27
C LYS A 154 2.84 -2.28 30.05
N THR A 155 2.14 -1.40 29.34
CA THR A 155 0.94 -0.75 29.87
C THR A 155 -0.27 -1.39 29.21
N ASP A 156 -1.36 -1.55 29.94
CA ASP A 156 -2.66 -1.85 29.32
C ASP A 156 -2.99 -0.75 28.30
N HIS A 157 -3.80 -1.07 27.29
CA HIS A 157 -4.29 -0.08 26.32
C HIS A 157 -3.21 0.66 25.51
N VAL A 158 -2.07 -0.01 25.23
CA VAL A 158 -0.91 0.60 24.56
C VAL A 158 -1.21 1.23 23.18
N LEU A 159 -2.28 0.80 22.51
CA LEU A 159 -2.71 1.32 21.20
C LEU A 159 -3.66 2.53 21.29
N ASP A 160 -4.29 2.80 22.43
CA ASP A 160 -5.33 3.84 22.54
C ASP A 160 -4.81 5.23 22.16
N ASN A 161 -3.53 5.49 22.46
CA ASN A 161 -2.83 6.74 22.15
C ASN A 161 -1.95 6.66 20.89
N THR A 162 -2.20 5.70 20.01
CA THR A 162 -1.48 5.55 18.74
C THR A 162 -2.40 5.87 17.55
N PRO A 163 -1.87 6.32 16.40
CA PRO A 163 -2.67 6.76 15.25
C PRO A 163 -3.75 5.78 14.79
N ILE A 164 -3.49 4.48 14.87
CA ILE A 164 -4.44 3.44 14.46
C ILE A 164 -5.77 3.57 15.21
N SER A 165 -5.79 4.12 16.42
CA SER A 165 -7.03 4.30 17.18
C SER A 165 -8.03 5.24 16.50
N LYS A 166 -7.61 5.95 15.45
CA LYS A 166 -8.44 6.85 14.65
C LYS A 166 -9.04 6.19 13.41
N THR A 167 -8.59 5.00 13.01
CA THR A 167 -9.17 4.40 11.81
C THR A 167 -10.62 3.99 12.06
N THR A 168 -11.42 4.03 11.00
CA THR A 168 -12.85 3.73 11.01
C THR A 168 -13.14 2.74 9.89
N TYR A 169 -14.24 2.02 9.98
CA TYR A 169 -14.71 1.18 8.88
C TYR A 169 -15.38 2.04 7.79
N ASP A 170 -14.60 2.95 7.19
CA ASP A 170 -15.02 3.91 6.16
C ASP A 170 -13.85 4.19 5.20
N ALA A 171 -14.10 4.04 3.90
CA ALA A 171 -13.14 4.29 2.83
C ALA A 171 -12.66 5.75 2.78
N SER A 172 -13.51 6.69 3.20
CA SER A 172 -13.19 8.13 3.27
C SER A 172 -12.81 8.57 4.68
N GLY A 173 -12.66 7.61 5.60
CA GLY A 173 -12.32 7.85 6.99
C GLY A 173 -10.85 8.25 7.22
N PRO A 174 -10.43 8.38 8.48
CA PRO A 174 -9.08 8.86 8.82
C PRO A 174 -7.94 8.02 8.26
N GLY A 175 -8.14 6.73 8.00
CA GLY A 175 -7.14 5.88 7.34
C GLY A 175 -6.73 6.39 5.95
N TRP A 176 -7.60 7.13 5.25
CA TRP A 176 -7.31 7.65 3.92
C TRP A 176 -6.37 8.87 3.92
N PHE A 177 -6.45 9.74 4.92
CA PHE A 177 -5.70 11.02 4.94
C PHE A 177 -4.70 11.16 6.08
N ARG A 178 -4.83 10.39 7.18
CA ARG A 178 -3.86 10.40 8.28
C ARG A 178 -2.69 9.49 7.93
N TRP A 179 -1.64 10.10 7.39
CA TRP A 179 -0.41 9.40 7.05
C TRP A 179 0.23 8.68 8.26
N GLN A 180 -0.01 9.18 9.47
CA GLN A 180 0.44 8.55 10.72
C GLN A 180 -0.12 7.12 10.92
N VAL A 181 -1.34 6.87 10.42
CA VAL A 181 -1.94 5.52 10.44
C VAL A 181 -1.13 4.60 9.54
N GLY A 182 -0.91 5.02 8.28
CA GLY A 182 -0.10 4.26 7.32
C GLY A 182 1.30 3.99 7.85
N ALA A 183 1.97 4.99 8.42
CA ALA A 183 3.30 4.82 9.00
C ALA A 183 3.33 3.77 10.11
N GLN A 184 2.39 3.82 11.06
CA GLN A 184 2.27 2.82 12.13
C GLN A 184 2.04 1.41 11.56
N GLU A 185 1.18 1.27 10.55
CA GLU A 185 0.86 -0.02 9.94
C GLU A 185 2.04 -0.63 9.19
N HIS A 186 2.80 0.16 8.43
CA HIS A 186 4.01 -0.32 7.75
C HIS A 186 5.08 -0.80 8.72
N TYR A 187 5.30 -0.08 9.83
CA TYR A 187 6.22 -0.51 10.87
C TYR A 187 5.75 -1.79 11.57
N SER A 188 4.45 -1.93 11.79
CA SER A 188 3.85 -3.16 12.31
C SER A 188 4.09 -4.35 11.36
N LEU A 189 3.93 -4.13 10.05
CA LEU A 189 4.20 -5.15 9.03
C LEU A 189 5.67 -5.58 9.04
N LEU A 190 6.61 -4.62 9.08
CA LEU A 190 8.04 -4.91 9.12
C LEU A 190 8.44 -5.73 10.37
N GLU A 191 7.85 -5.43 11.53
CA GLU A 191 8.04 -6.24 12.75
C GLU A 191 7.50 -7.66 12.58
N HIS A 192 6.32 -7.82 11.97
CA HIS A 192 5.75 -9.14 11.74
C HIS A 192 6.50 -9.96 10.68
N LEU A 193 7.08 -9.30 9.67
CA LEU A 193 8.00 -9.92 8.72
C LEU A 193 9.25 -10.43 9.44
N GLU A 194 9.84 -9.63 10.32
CA GLU A 194 11.01 -10.03 11.11
C GLU A 194 10.70 -11.25 12.00
N ASN A 195 9.55 -11.23 12.68
CA ASN A 195 9.18 -12.24 13.65
C ASN A 195 8.51 -13.49 13.04
N ASN A 196 8.36 -13.55 11.71
CA ASN A 196 7.64 -14.61 11.01
C ASN A 196 6.19 -14.78 11.53
N GLU A 197 5.50 -13.66 11.72
CA GLU A 197 4.15 -13.59 12.29
C GLU A 197 3.07 -13.17 11.28
N MET A 198 3.34 -13.31 9.98
CA MET A 198 2.40 -12.96 8.89
C MET A 198 1.04 -13.67 9.00
N TRP A 199 0.98 -14.80 9.70
CA TRP A 199 -0.27 -15.51 10.00
C TRP A 199 -1.30 -14.65 10.73
N ARG A 200 -0.87 -13.60 11.46
CA ARG A 200 -1.77 -12.70 12.20
C ARG A 200 -2.65 -11.85 11.29
N TYR A 201 -2.16 -11.52 10.09
CA TYR A 201 -2.91 -10.75 9.09
C TYR A 201 -3.99 -11.58 8.40
N ARG A 202 -3.96 -12.91 8.54
CA ARG A 202 -4.71 -13.80 7.68
C ARG A 202 -6.17 -13.93 8.11
N TYR A 203 -7.05 -13.78 7.12
CA TYR A 203 -8.45 -14.18 7.17
C TYR A 203 -8.79 -14.85 5.83
N HIS A 204 -9.94 -15.51 5.70
CA HIS A 204 -10.25 -16.21 4.46
C HIS A 204 -10.78 -15.25 3.39
N LEU A 205 -12.02 -14.79 3.56
CA LEU A 205 -12.71 -13.88 2.66
C LEU A 205 -13.38 -12.82 3.51
N TRP A 206 -13.23 -11.56 3.13
CA TRP A 206 -13.94 -10.45 3.77
C TRP A 206 -14.82 -9.75 2.75
N ASP A 207 -16.13 -9.73 3.02
CA ASP A 207 -17.12 -9.12 2.15
C ASP A 207 -17.40 -7.69 2.61
N PHE A 208 -17.10 -6.71 1.75
CA PHE A 208 -17.36 -5.29 2.02
C PHE A 208 -18.80 -4.90 1.68
N GLN A 209 -19.61 -5.85 1.23
CA GLN A 209 -20.97 -5.65 0.75
C GLN A 209 -20.97 -4.63 -0.39
N TYR A 210 -21.41 -3.41 -0.11
CA TYR A 210 -21.43 -2.29 -1.04
C TYR A 210 -20.59 -1.10 -0.54
N LEU A 211 -19.66 -1.37 0.40
CA LEU A 211 -18.67 -0.38 0.83
C LEU A 211 -17.49 -0.35 -0.13
N ARG A 212 -16.91 0.83 -0.29
CA ARG A 212 -15.82 1.12 -1.23
C ARG A 212 -14.48 0.55 -0.74
N VAL A 213 -14.24 -0.75 -0.94
CA VAL A 213 -12.90 -1.32 -0.79
C VAL A 213 -11.96 -0.73 -1.84
N GLY A 214 -10.73 -0.45 -1.44
CA GLY A 214 -9.75 0.13 -2.33
C GLY A 214 -9.31 -0.83 -3.44
N ILE A 215 -8.99 -0.28 -4.62
CA ILE A 215 -8.58 -1.08 -5.78
C ILE A 215 -7.06 -1.09 -6.01
N GLN A 216 -6.26 -0.91 -4.95
CA GLN A 216 -4.79 -0.80 -5.04
C GLN A 216 -4.15 -2.08 -5.59
N CYS A 217 -4.76 -3.23 -5.31
CA CYS A 217 -4.38 -4.52 -5.87
C CYS A 217 -5.63 -5.40 -5.97
N ILE A 218 -6.13 -5.64 -7.19
CA ILE A 218 -7.37 -6.38 -7.44
C ILE A 218 -7.24 -7.40 -8.57
N ALA A 219 -8.04 -8.45 -8.51
CA ALA A 219 -8.29 -9.40 -9.59
C ALA A 219 -9.73 -9.25 -10.11
N ILE A 220 -9.88 -9.16 -11.44
CA ILE A 220 -11.16 -8.97 -12.13
C ILE A 220 -11.11 -9.63 -13.52
N MET A 221 -12.26 -10.13 -14.02
CA MET A 221 -12.34 -10.67 -15.38
C MET A 221 -12.41 -9.54 -16.41
N GLY A 222 -11.75 -9.71 -17.56
CA GLY A 222 -11.83 -8.75 -18.65
C GLY A 222 -13.26 -8.55 -19.17
N SER A 223 -14.06 -9.62 -19.22
CA SER A 223 -15.49 -9.54 -19.55
C SER A 223 -16.29 -8.69 -18.56
N ASP A 224 -15.93 -8.72 -17.26
CA ASP A 224 -16.53 -7.86 -16.24
C ASP A 224 -16.13 -6.38 -16.44
N ILE A 225 -14.87 -6.12 -16.76
CA ILE A 225 -14.38 -4.77 -17.09
C ILE A 225 -15.10 -4.22 -18.33
N ASN A 226 -15.20 -5.02 -19.40
CA ASN A 226 -15.82 -4.60 -20.65
C ASN A 226 -17.33 -4.41 -20.51
N ALA A 227 -18.02 -5.27 -19.76
CA ALA A 227 -19.44 -5.11 -19.45
C ALA A 227 -19.72 -3.90 -18.53
N ALA A 228 -18.72 -3.44 -17.77
CA ALA A 228 -18.81 -2.27 -16.91
C ALA A 228 -18.60 -0.94 -17.67
N LYS A 229 -18.29 -0.95 -18.96
CA LYS A 229 -18.12 0.27 -19.76
C LYS A 229 -19.47 0.96 -20.05
N PRO A 230 -19.51 2.31 -20.10
CA PRO A 230 -18.42 3.23 -19.80
C PRO A 230 -18.07 3.26 -18.30
N ILE A 231 -16.78 3.35 -17.98
CA ILE A 231 -16.27 3.37 -16.61
C ILE A 231 -16.29 4.81 -16.09
N SER A 232 -16.76 5.01 -14.85
CA SER A 232 -16.71 6.32 -14.18
C SER A 232 -15.25 6.79 -13.99
N PRO A 233 -14.96 8.12 -14.00
CA PRO A 233 -13.64 8.64 -13.68
C PRO A 233 -13.11 8.22 -12.30
N ASP A 234 -14.02 7.95 -11.35
CA ASP A 234 -13.73 7.27 -10.09
C ASP A 234 -13.95 5.76 -10.29
N ASP A 235 -12.93 5.10 -10.84
CA ASP A 235 -12.94 3.67 -11.14
C ASP A 235 -12.99 2.81 -9.86
N GLU A 236 -12.40 3.29 -8.76
CA GLU A 236 -12.50 2.66 -7.45
C GLU A 236 -13.96 2.57 -6.98
N GLN A 237 -14.71 3.67 -6.99
CA GLN A 237 -16.14 3.65 -6.69
C GLN A 237 -16.92 2.78 -7.70
N HIS A 238 -16.55 2.85 -8.98
CA HIS A 238 -17.23 2.12 -10.04
C HIS A 238 -17.16 0.60 -9.84
N PHE A 239 -15.96 0.08 -9.59
CA PHE A 239 -15.73 -1.35 -9.46
C PHE A 239 -16.01 -1.90 -8.06
N ALA A 240 -15.81 -1.11 -7.01
CA ALA A 240 -16.05 -1.57 -5.64
C ALA A 240 -17.50 -1.43 -5.18
N VAL A 241 -18.29 -0.54 -5.78
CA VAL A 241 -19.66 -0.23 -5.34
C VAL A 241 -20.67 -0.25 -6.48
N THR A 242 -20.52 0.63 -7.48
CA THR A 242 -21.57 0.85 -8.50
C THR A 242 -21.92 -0.42 -9.28
N MET A 243 -20.90 -1.14 -9.77
CA MET A 243 -21.11 -2.37 -10.52
C MET A 243 -21.54 -3.54 -9.61
N PRO A 244 -20.95 -3.73 -8.42
CA PRO A 244 -21.46 -4.66 -7.44
C PRO A 244 -22.94 -4.50 -7.08
N GLU A 245 -23.41 -3.28 -6.82
CA GLU A 245 -24.83 -2.98 -6.56
C GLU A 245 -25.72 -3.31 -7.76
N LYS A 246 -25.27 -2.93 -8.97
CA LYS A 246 -26.03 -3.17 -10.20
C LYS A 246 -26.16 -4.66 -10.53
N LEU A 247 -25.13 -5.45 -10.27
CA LEU A 247 -25.04 -6.85 -10.66
C LEU A 247 -25.42 -7.83 -9.53
N GLY A 248 -25.49 -7.36 -8.28
CA GLY A 248 -25.65 -8.23 -7.12
C GLY A 248 -24.44 -9.15 -6.87
N ARG A 249 -23.24 -8.72 -7.31
CA ARG A 249 -21.98 -9.47 -7.22
C ARG A 249 -20.98 -8.64 -6.43
N HIS A 250 -20.67 -9.03 -5.19
CA HIS A 250 -19.93 -8.15 -4.27
C HIS A 250 -18.44 -7.98 -4.62
N ALA A 251 -17.86 -6.90 -4.08
CA ALA A 251 -16.43 -6.69 -3.98
C ALA A 251 -15.92 -7.24 -2.63
N VAL A 252 -14.89 -8.07 -2.66
CA VAL A 252 -14.39 -8.78 -1.47
C VAL A 252 -12.87 -8.75 -1.41
N THR A 253 -12.29 -8.97 -0.23
CA THR A 253 -10.85 -9.20 -0.09
C THR A 253 -10.55 -10.67 0.19
N ASP A 254 -9.52 -11.20 -0.46
CA ASP A 254 -8.87 -12.45 -0.06
C ASP A 254 -7.77 -12.19 0.97
N GLY A 255 -7.95 -12.74 2.18
CA GLY A 255 -7.07 -12.48 3.32
C GLY A 255 -5.86 -13.41 3.43
N ARG A 256 -5.64 -14.35 2.49
CA ARG A 256 -4.63 -15.43 2.64
C ARG A 256 -3.19 -14.99 2.37
N GLY A 257 -2.98 -13.81 1.79
CA GLY A 257 -1.68 -13.19 1.63
C GLY A 257 -1.78 -11.67 1.72
N VAL A 258 -0.69 -11.02 2.08
CA VAL A 258 -0.63 -9.58 2.36
C VAL A 258 0.04 -8.80 1.24
N VAL A 259 -0.48 -7.62 0.96
CA VAL A 259 0.12 -6.59 0.10
C VAL A 259 0.30 -5.31 0.93
N ALA A 260 1.30 -4.49 0.64
CA ALA A 260 1.44 -3.18 1.28
C ALA A 260 1.46 -2.07 0.23
N HIS A 261 0.58 -1.10 0.41
CA HIS A 261 0.46 0.10 -0.40
C HIS A 261 1.09 1.28 0.36
N PHE A 262 2.00 2.02 -0.28
CA PHE A 262 2.81 3.00 0.44
C PHE A 262 2.03 4.21 0.93
N SER A 263 1.26 4.87 0.07
CA SER A 263 0.57 6.09 0.49
C SER A 263 -0.59 6.48 -0.42
N PHE A 264 -1.68 6.94 0.15
CA PHE A 264 -2.66 7.70 -0.63
C PHE A 264 -2.13 9.10 -0.96
N SER A 265 -2.65 9.71 -2.03
CA SER A 265 -2.35 11.10 -2.37
C SER A 265 -2.62 12.06 -1.20
N ALA A 266 -3.65 11.80 -0.38
CA ALA A 266 -3.94 12.59 0.82
C ALA A 266 -2.93 12.40 1.97
N GLN A 267 -2.19 11.28 1.98
CA GLN A 267 -1.14 10.97 2.96
C GLN A 267 0.24 11.50 2.52
N SER A 268 0.36 11.99 1.29
CA SER A 268 1.59 12.50 0.69
C SER A 268 1.42 13.97 0.32
N LYS A 269 1.90 14.88 1.17
CA LYS A 269 1.99 16.32 0.87
C LYS A 269 3.44 16.66 0.52
N GLU A 270 3.64 17.70 -0.29
CA GLU A 270 4.98 18.14 -0.67
C GLU A 270 5.82 18.46 0.59
N GLY A 271 6.85 17.64 0.82
CA GLY A 271 7.72 17.75 1.98
C GLY A 271 7.10 17.36 3.32
N ALA A 272 5.99 16.62 3.36
CA ALA A 272 5.36 16.15 4.60
C ALA A 272 4.73 14.76 4.42
N GLY A 273 4.18 14.21 5.49
CA GLY A 273 3.45 12.94 5.45
C GLY A 273 4.33 11.71 5.24
N MET A 274 3.82 10.69 4.54
CA MET A 274 4.51 9.41 4.34
C MET A 274 5.91 9.56 3.75
N ARG A 275 6.13 10.56 2.89
CA ARG A 275 7.41 10.85 2.24
C ARG A 275 8.52 11.30 3.20
N THR A 276 8.16 11.72 4.42
CA THR A 276 9.12 12.11 5.46
C THR A 276 9.52 10.93 6.36
N THR A 277 9.04 9.72 6.09
CA THR A 277 9.46 8.52 6.82
C THR A 277 10.65 7.85 6.13
N ASP A 278 11.31 6.93 6.83
CA ASP A 278 12.33 6.02 6.28
C ASP A 278 11.74 4.67 5.77
N ILE A 279 10.41 4.59 5.60
CA ILE A 279 9.71 3.33 5.31
C ILE A 279 10.14 2.75 3.95
N LEU A 280 10.31 3.58 2.92
CA LEU A 280 10.79 3.12 1.61
C LEU A 280 12.22 2.58 1.69
N GLU A 281 13.08 3.21 2.49
CA GLU A 281 14.44 2.73 2.74
C GLU A 281 14.42 1.37 3.45
N ARG A 282 13.50 1.18 4.39
CA ARG A 282 13.31 -0.12 5.08
C ARG A 282 12.82 -1.20 4.11
N TYR A 283 11.82 -0.94 3.28
CA TYR A 283 11.39 -1.90 2.25
C TYR A 283 12.50 -2.23 1.27
N ARG A 284 13.30 -1.23 0.87
CA ARG A 284 14.47 -1.44 0.01
C ARG A 284 15.53 -2.31 0.70
N ALA A 285 15.80 -2.09 1.98
CA ALA A 285 16.72 -2.92 2.75
C ALA A 285 16.21 -4.36 2.91
N TYR A 286 14.91 -4.54 3.16
CA TYR A 286 14.27 -5.85 3.18
C TYR A 286 14.39 -6.55 1.82
N ALA A 287 14.06 -5.86 0.73
CA ALA A 287 14.12 -6.39 -0.62
C ALA A 287 15.53 -6.84 -0.98
N LYS A 288 16.56 -6.02 -0.74
CA LYS A 288 17.98 -6.39 -0.95
C LYS A 288 18.39 -7.65 -0.18
N GLU A 289 17.89 -7.82 1.04
CA GLU A 289 18.25 -8.98 1.86
C GLU A 289 17.47 -10.26 1.46
N LYS A 290 16.18 -10.14 1.19
CA LYS A 290 15.26 -11.29 1.09
C LYS A 290 14.85 -11.68 -0.32
N ALA A 291 14.79 -10.73 -1.26
CA ALA A 291 14.21 -10.94 -2.58
C ALA A 291 15.21 -10.63 -3.71
N CYS A 292 15.75 -9.42 -3.74
CA CYS A 292 16.58 -8.88 -4.81
C CYS A 292 18.05 -9.26 -4.61
N LYS A 293 18.46 -10.44 -5.11
CA LYS A 293 19.87 -10.90 -5.08
C LYS A 293 20.75 -10.30 -6.17
N GLY A 294 20.15 -9.63 -7.16
CA GLY A 294 20.83 -8.94 -8.25
C GLY A 294 20.87 -7.42 -8.07
N PRO A 295 21.55 -6.68 -8.96
CA PRO A 295 21.48 -5.23 -8.98
C PRO A 295 20.04 -4.77 -9.19
N MET A 296 19.60 -3.80 -8.40
CA MET A 296 18.29 -3.17 -8.62
C MET A 296 18.35 -2.33 -9.89
N LEU A 297 17.28 -2.35 -10.69
CA LEU A 297 17.18 -1.62 -11.95
C LEU A 297 17.23 -0.09 -11.79
N TRP A 298 16.95 0.40 -10.57
CA TRP A 298 16.96 1.80 -10.20
C TRP A 298 17.33 1.95 -8.72
N THR A 299 18.01 3.05 -8.38
CA THR A 299 18.27 3.46 -6.99
C THR A 299 18.02 4.97 -6.81
N PRO A 300 17.64 5.44 -5.61
CA PRO A 300 17.38 6.87 -5.36
C PRO A 300 18.59 7.78 -5.60
N GLU A 301 19.81 7.26 -5.46
CA GLU A 301 21.02 8.02 -5.74
C GLU A 301 21.11 8.44 -7.23
N GLU A 302 20.43 7.70 -8.13
CA GLU A 302 20.27 8.10 -9.54
C GLU A 302 19.32 9.29 -9.74
N GLU A 303 18.50 9.63 -8.73
CA GLU A 303 17.66 10.84 -8.68
C GLU A 303 18.38 12.01 -8.00
N GLU A 304 19.10 11.80 -6.89
CA GLU A 304 19.80 12.88 -6.15
C GLU A 304 20.94 13.54 -6.95
N GLY A 305 21.49 12.86 -7.97
CA GLY A 305 22.42 13.45 -8.94
C GLY A 305 21.77 14.43 -9.93
N ARG A 306 20.45 14.62 -9.87
CA ARG A 306 19.69 15.52 -10.73
C ARG A 306 19.36 16.76 -9.89
N GLY A 307 20.13 17.82 -10.13
CA GLY A 307 19.83 19.14 -9.58
C GLY A 307 18.41 19.61 -9.96
N PRO A 308 17.91 20.66 -9.28
CA PRO A 308 16.53 21.13 -9.40
C PRO A 308 16.11 21.48 -10.83
#